data_AF-A0A9D1H4P3-F1
#
_entry.id   AF-A0A9D1H4P3-F1
#
_cell.length_a   1.000
_cell.length_b   1.000
_cell.length_c   1.000
_cell.angle_alpha   90.00
_cell.angle_beta   90.00
_cell.angle_gamma   90.00
#
_symmetry.space_group_name_H-M   'P 1'
#
loop_
_entity.id
_entity.type
_entity.pdbx_description
1 polymer ?
#
loop_
_entity_poly.entity_id
_entity_poly.type
_entity_poly.pdbx_seq_one_letter_code
_entity_poly.pdbx_strand_id
1 'polypeptide(L)'
;VALYPVHDGEEYVLASSNRRMILNPGMISVKTTRDTQGVAVMTLKKNAKLEKVEILTESTFKNPHRYRAKTIPVAGSLLRQEDVGEQLSLSGNSSEETT
;
A
#
# COMPACT_ATOMS: atom_id res chain seq x y z
N VAL A 1 -4.80 3.06 14.83
CA VAL A 1 -4.61 1.78 14.12
C VAL A 1 -5.59 1.76 12.96
N ALA A 2 -5.15 1.40 11.76
CA ALA A 2 -6.02 1.25 10.60
C ALA A 2 -6.06 -0.24 10.21
N LEU A 3 -7.23 -0.72 9.82
CA LEU A 3 -7.46 -2.10 9.36
C LEU A 3 -7.87 -2.03 7.88
N TYR A 4 -7.25 -2.85 7.05
CA TYR A 4 -7.57 -2.96 5.63
C TYR A 4 -7.91 -4.42 5.32
N PRO A 5 -9.08 -4.69 4.70
CA PRO A 5 -9.41 -6.04 4.26
C PRO A 5 -8.44 -6.45 3.15
N VAL A 6 -7.80 -7.60 3.36
CA VAL A 6 -6.91 -8.20 2.37
C VAL A 6 -7.70 -9.22 1.56
N HIS A 7 -7.67 -9.06 0.25
CA HIS A 7 -8.27 -9.99 -0.71
C HIS A 7 -7.16 -10.76 -1.43
N ASP A 8 -7.38 -12.06 -1.63
CA ASP A 8 -6.44 -12.89 -2.38
C ASP A 8 -6.39 -12.46 -3.84
N GLY A 9 -5.17 -12.31 -4.37
CA GLY A 9 -4.93 -11.93 -5.77
C GLY A 9 -4.84 -10.42 -6.03
N GLU A 10 -5.21 -9.57 -5.06
CA GLU A 10 -5.15 -8.12 -5.20
C GLU A 10 -3.78 -7.57 -4.74
N GLU A 11 -3.30 -6.53 -5.41
CA GLU A 11 -2.12 -5.76 -4.96
C GLU A 11 -2.57 -4.46 -4.30
N TYR A 12 -1.78 -3.95 -3.36
CA TYR A 12 -2.11 -2.76 -2.58
C TYR A 12 -1.03 -1.69 -2.70
N VAL A 13 -1.42 -0.45 -2.87
CA VAL A 13 -0.56 0.71 -2.92
C VAL A 13 -0.44 1.34 -1.54
N LEU A 14 0.76 1.31 -0.98
CA LEU A 14 1.11 2.04 0.24
C LEU A 14 1.68 3.41 -0.13
N ALA A 15 1.15 4.44 0.52
CA ALA A 15 1.54 5.82 0.34
C ALA A 15 2.23 6.35 1.60
N SER A 16 3.46 6.83 1.47
CA SER A 16 4.14 7.54 2.56
C SER A 16 4.88 8.76 2.03
N SER A 17 4.41 9.94 2.40
CA SER A 17 4.91 11.22 1.92
C SER A 17 5.00 11.22 0.39
N ASN A 18 6.21 11.34 -0.18
CA ASN A 18 6.44 11.33 -1.62
C ASN A 18 6.79 9.95 -2.20
N ARG A 19 6.59 8.87 -1.42
CA ARG A 19 6.90 7.51 -1.85
C ARG A 19 5.64 6.68 -2.02
N ARG A 20 5.69 5.78 -2.99
CA ARG A 20 4.66 4.78 -3.27
C ARG A 20 5.30 3.40 -3.37
N MET A 21 4.59 2.40 -2.88
CA MET A 21 5.00 0.99 -2.92
C MET A 21 3.77 0.16 -3.23
N ILE A 22 3.87 -0.72 -4.23
CA ILE A 22 2.87 -1.75 -4.48
C ILE A 22 3.30 -3.00 -3.72
N LEU A 23 2.41 -3.51 -2.88
CA LEU A 23 2.57 -4.70 -2.08
C LEU A 23 1.62 -5.79 -2.59
N ASN A 24 2.16 -6.97 -2.82
CA ASN A 24 1.35 -8.18 -2.93
C ASN A 24 1.18 -8.80 -1.52
N PRO A 25 -0.06 -8.98 -1.01
CA PRO A 25 -0.30 -9.55 0.31
C PRO A 25 0.26 -10.95 0.50
N GLY A 26 0.38 -11.75 -0.56
CA GLY A 26 1.01 -13.07 -0.51
C GLY A 26 2.49 -13.04 -0.10
N MET A 27 3.14 -11.87 -0.15
CA MET A 27 4.49 -11.68 0.39
C MET A 27 4.52 -11.52 1.91
N ILE A 28 3.39 -11.12 2.53
CA ILE A 28 3.27 -11.02 3.98
C ILE A 28 3.12 -12.44 4.50
N SER A 29 4.24 -13.09 4.83
CA SER A 29 4.19 -14.39 5.48
C SER A 29 3.43 -14.27 6.80
N VAL A 30 2.37 -15.06 6.96
CA VAL A 30 1.65 -15.19 8.22
C VAL A 30 2.64 -15.70 9.26
N LYS A 31 3.04 -14.83 10.18
CA LYS A 31 4.01 -15.19 11.19
C LYS A 31 3.30 -16.04 12.24
N THR A 32 3.73 -17.29 12.38
CA THR A 32 3.11 -18.31 13.24
C THR A 32 3.42 -18.16 14.73
N THR A 33 4.12 -17.09 15.15
CA THR A 33 4.56 -16.89 16.54
C THR A 33 3.91 -15.67 17.19
N ARG A 34 3.27 -15.92 18.34
CA ARG A 34 2.37 -15.03 19.09
C ARG A 34 3.02 -13.76 19.68
N ASP A 35 4.36 -13.67 19.71
CA ASP A 35 5.10 -12.69 20.53
C ASP A 35 5.87 -11.60 19.75
N THR A 36 5.49 -11.27 18.50
CA THR A 36 6.12 -10.15 17.77
C THR A 36 5.14 -9.12 17.25
N GLN A 37 5.56 -7.85 17.18
CA GLN A 37 4.81 -6.64 16.77
C GLN A 37 4.26 -6.65 15.31
N GLY A 38 4.20 -7.81 14.64
CA GLY A 38 3.75 -7.98 13.25
C GLY A 38 4.89 -8.15 12.23
N VAL A 39 4.54 -8.00 10.95
CA VAL A 39 5.48 -8.07 9.81
C VAL A 39 5.72 -6.65 9.29
N ALA A 40 6.98 -6.23 9.22
CA ALA A 40 7.35 -4.94 8.65
C ALA A 40 7.27 -4.99 7.12
N VAL A 41 6.42 -4.16 6.53
CA VAL A 41 6.19 -4.11 5.08
C VAL A 41 6.96 -2.97 4.42
N MET A 42 6.90 -1.77 5.00
CA MET A 42 7.49 -0.56 4.41
C MET A 42 8.55 0.05 5.32
N THR A 43 9.72 0.35 4.78
CA THR A 43 10.79 1.07 5.49
C THR A 43 10.54 2.57 5.40
N LEU A 44 9.99 3.16 6.46
CA LEU A 44 9.69 4.59 6.52
C LEU A 44 10.95 5.41 6.86
N LYS A 45 11.06 6.62 6.30
CA LYS A 45 12.09 7.58 6.72
C LYS A 45 11.81 8.11 8.12
N LYS A 46 12.84 8.70 8.77
CA LYS A 46 12.68 9.41 10.04
C LYS A 46 11.57 10.46 9.93
N ASN A 47 10.59 10.40 10.83
CA ASN A 47 9.37 11.24 10.86
C ASN A 47 8.37 11.01 9.72
N ALA A 48 8.57 10.01 8.85
CA ALA A 48 7.57 9.63 7.87
C ALA A 48 6.60 8.61 8.48
N LYS A 49 5.32 8.70 8.08
CA LYS A 49 4.27 7.75 8.44
C LYS A 49 3.62 7.20 7.18
N LEU A 50 2.98 6.04 7.31
CA LEU A 50 2.08 5.57 6.28
C LEU A 50 0.84 6.48 6.27
N GLU A 51 0.55 7.07 5.12
CA GLU A 51 -0.52 8.05 4.94
C GLU A 51 -1.80 7.36 4.44
N LYS A 52 -1.67 6.44 3.47
CA LYS A 52 -2.80 5.73 2.85
C LYS A 52 -2.40 4.32 2.41
N VAL A 53 -3.41 3.46 2.32
CA VAL A 53 -3.34 2.15 1.65
C VAL A 53 -4.54 2.06 0.73
N GLU A 54 -4.32 1.74 -0.53
CA GLU A 54 -5.36 1.67 -1.57
C GLU A 54 -5.16 0.38 -2.39
N ILE A 55 -6.19 -0.12 -3.05
CA ILE A 55 -6.05 -1.26 -3.97
C ILE A 55 -5.41 -0.77 -5.26
N LEU A 56 -4.47 -1.54 -5.81
CA LEU A 56 -3.84 -1.24 -7.09
C LEU A 56 -4.87 -1.41 -8.21
N THR A 57 -5.23 -0.31 -8.86
CA THR A 57 -5.97 -0.33 -10.11
C THR A 57 -5.05 0.06 -11.27
N GLU A 58 -5.41 -0.34 -12.49
CA GLU A 58 -4.66 0.04 -13.71
C GLU A 58 -4.61 1.57 -13.91
N SER A 59 -5.60 2.30 -13.38
CA SER A 59 -5.67 3.77 -13.39
C SER A 59 -4.77 4.44 -12.36
N THR A 60 -4.18 3.71 -11.41
CA THR A 60 -3.43 4.31 -10.30
C THR A 60 -2.05 4.79 -10.73
N PHE A 61 -1.35 4.04 -11.58
CA PHE A 61 -0.02 4.39 -12.09
C PHE A 61 0.06 4.14 -13.59
N LYS A 62 0.72 5.04 -14.32
CA LYS A 62 1.07 4.76 -15.72
C LYS A 62 2.10 3.64 -15.85
N ASN A 63 3.00 3.53 -14.87
CA ASN A 63 4.07 2.51 -14.83
C ASN A 63 4.11 1.79 -13.48
N PRO A 64 3.15 0.87 -13.20
CA PRO A 64 3.06 0.20 -11.90
C PRO A 64 4.30 -0.64 -11.57
N HIS A 65 4.96 -1.23 -12.57
CA HIS A 65 6.14 -2.07 -12.37
C HIS A 65 7.29 -1.38 -11.60
N ARG A 66 7.41 -0.05 -11.65
CA ARG A 66 8.43 0.70 -10.91
C ARG A 66 8.18 0.81 -9.41
N TYR A 67 6.92 0.66 -9.00
CA TYR A 67 6.49 0.78 -7.61
C TYR A 67 6.31 -0.58 -6.95
N ARG A 68 6.30 -1.68 -7.71
CA ARG A 68 6.18 -3.07 -7.22
C ARG A 68 7.35 -3.47 -6.33
N ALA A 69 7.02 -3.83 -5.09
CA ALA A 69 7.95 -4.38 -4.14
C ALA A 69 8.36 -5.79 -4.57
N LYS A 70 9.67 -6.05 -4.55
CA LYS A 70 10.23 -7.39 -4.78
C LYS A 70 10.56 -8.12 -3.48
N THR A 71 10.78 -7.36 -2.42
CA THR A 71 11.10 -7.84 -1.08
C THR A 71 10.44 -6.93 -0.06
N ILE A 72 10.10 -7.48 1.11
CA ILE A 72 9.68 -6.70 2.28
C ILE A 72 10.66 -6.94 3.43
N PRO A 73 11.02 -5.91 4.23
CA PRO A 73 10.58 -4.51 4.12
C PRO A 73 11.30 -3.73 3.00
N VAL A 74 10.64 -2.74 2.40
CA VAL A 74 11.26 -1.81 1.42
C VAL A 74 10.71 -0.39 1.55
N ALA A 75 11.50 0.62 1.22
CA ALA A 75 11.08 2.03 1.36
C ALA A 75 10.07 2.51 0.30
N GLY A 76 9.84 1.75 -0.76
CA GLY A 76 9.10 2.20 -1.94
C GLY A 76 9.87 3.19 -2.82
N SER A 77 9.28 3.52 -3.96
CA SER A 77 9.85 4.40 -4.99
C SER A 77 9.29 5.81 -4.87
N LEU A 78 10.08 6.82 -5.28
CA LEU A 78 9.63 8.20 -5.30
C LEU A 78 8.53 8.37 -6.36
N LEU A 79 7.38 8.93 -5.97
CA LEU A 79 6.29 9.23 -6.89
C LEU A 79 6.72 10.36 -7.82
N ARG A 80 6.74 10.09 -9.12
CA ARG A 80 6.96 11.11 -10.14
C ARG A 80 5.61 11.58 -10.68
N GLN A 81 5.48 12.89 -10.93
CA GLN A 81 4.24 13.47 -11.49
C GLN A 81 3.85 12.85 -12.84
N GLU A 82 4.83 12.38 -13.62
CA GLU A 82 4.57 11.68 -14.89
C GLU A 82 3.88 10.32 -14.72
N ASP A 83 4.11 9.66 -13.58
CA ASP A 83 3.58 8.33 -13.26
C ASP A 83 2.29 8.38 -12.44
N VAL A 84 1.87 9.57 -11.99
CA VAL A 84 0.59 9.78 -11.30
C VAL A 84 -0.55 9.48 -12.29
N GLY A 85 -1.30 8.42 -12.03
CA GLY A 85 -2.57 8.17 -12.71
C GLY A 85 -3.68 9.09 -12.22
N GLU A 86 -4.84 9.09 -12.90
CA GLU A 86 -5.96 10.01 -12.64
C GLU A 86 -6.54 9.93 -11.22
N GLN A 87 -6.17 8.91 -10.45
CA GLN A 87 -6.79 8.59 -9.17
C GLN A 87 -5.97 9.12 -7.98
N LEU A 88 -5.78 10.44 -7.89
CA LEU A 88 -5.34 11.09 -6.63
C LEU A 88 -6.47 11.83 -5.90
N SER A 89 -7.71 11.71 -6.36
CA SER A 89 -8.84 12.39 -5.73
C SER A 89 -10.15 11.62 -5.85
N LEU A 90 -10.33 10.55 -5.09
CA LEU A 90 -11.66 10.19 -4.61
C LEU A 90 -11.59 9.72 -3.15
N SER A 91 -11.94 10.67 -2.29
CA SER A 91 -12.64 10.56 -1.00
C SER A 91 -12.93 9.16 -0.46
N GLY A 92 -12.58 8.97 0.82
CA GLY A 92 -13.41 8.13 1.67
C GLY A 92 -14.82 8.70 1.75
N ASN A 93 -15.82 7.90 1.40
CA ASN A 93 -17.08 7.72 2.15
C ASN A 93 -17.95 6.72 1.39
N SER A 94 -18.21 5.57 2.01
CA SER A 94 -19.43 4.79 1.76
C SER A 94 -19.79 4.07 3.04
N SER A 95 -20.31 4.85 3.99
CA SER A 95 -21.33 4.36 4.91
C SER A 95 -22.54 3.92 4.08
N GLU A 96 -22.97 2.67 4.25
CA GLU A 96 -24.32 2.12 3.98
C GLU A 96 -24.21 0.63 4.35
N GLU A 97 -24.56 0.21 5.56
CA GLU A 97 -25.93 -0.09 6.01
C GLU A 97 -26.65 -1.04 5.04
N THR A 98 -26.81 -2.31 5.42
CA THR A 98 -27.90 -3.15 4.94
C THR A 98 -28.26 -4.18 6.01
N THR A 99 -29.36 -3.87 6.69
CA THR A 99 -30.39 -4.73 7.31
C THR A 99 -30.01 -5.68 8.45
#